data_AF-A0A1Y2J475-F1
#
_entry.id   AF-A0A1Y2J475-F1
#
_cell.length_a   1.000
_cell.length_b   1.000
_cell.length_c   1.000
_cell.angle_alpha   90.00
_cell.angle_beta   90.00
_cell.angle_gamma   90.00
#
_symmetry.space_group_name_H-M   'P 1'
#
loop_
_entity.id
_entity.type
_entity.pdbx_description
1 polymer ?
#
loop_
_entity_poly.entity_id
_entity_poly.type
_entity_poly.pdbx_seq_one_letter_code
_entity_poly.pdbx_strand_id
1 'polypeptide(L)'
;MRLTIPLIGVSPLVNALSWPRNLVPGKNTPQVTEPFAGDPPPPEEIAAILQGSESLDRYSAKPDCFRRAAASIRANCAELESREDERVRAALSLTLCEIATAEHYSPPMECIPFQLGYDGGRSRPEVLSGSKCVEALSRSAQHWSSYSGYLREVPQLCFAFQRWNDIDTAKELHQNTTRQSLTLLNHLTDREKLVDELLNRSSVISENMQTILEQLWSSASAADMASDSLFGELRLVISEMKHAFEGSINGLKQELKEHTDELTQPRPS
;
A
#
# COMPACT_ATOMS: atom_id res chain seq x y z
N MET A 1 -33.49 -35.17 37.69
CA MET A 1 -32.18 -34.50 37.62
C MET A 1 -31.84 -34.30 36.15
N ARG A 2 -31.88 -33.06 35.66
CA ARG A 2 -31.54 -32.70 34.27
C ARG A 2 -30.11 -32.17 34.28
N LEU A 3 -29.19 -32.84 33.59
CA LEU A 3 -27.84 -32.33 33.34
C LEU A 3 -27.88 -31.42 32.11
N THR A 4 -27.62 -30.14 32.32
CA THR A 4 -27.29 -29.15 31.29
C THR A 4 -25.77 -29.07 31.16
N ILE A 5 -25.25 -29.34 29.96
CA ILE A 5 -23.84 -29.11 29.60
C ILE A 5 -23.79 -27.80 28.81
N PRO A 6 -22.96 -26.80 29.19
CA PRO A 6 -22.85 -25.54 28.46
C PRO A 6 -21.89 -25.70 27.28
N LEU A 7 -22.38 -25.40 26.08
CA LEU A 7 -21.56 -25.20 24.88
C LEU A 7 -20.85 -23.85 24.98
N ILE A 8 -19.53 -23.90 25.05
CA ILE A 8 -18.63 -22.75 24.96
C ILE A 8 -18.65 -22.27 23.50
N GLY A 9 -19.15 -21.06 23.29
CA GLY A 9 -19.09 -20.37 22.00
C GLY A 9 -17.67 -19.94 21.68
N VAL A 10 -17.10 -20.49 20.61
CA VAL A 10 -15.92 -19.94 19.94
C VAL A 10 -16.45 -19.24 18.69
N SER A 11 -16.59 -17.91 18.76
CA SER A 11 -16.77 -17.08 17.56
C SER A 11 -15.39 -16.76 16.97
N PRO A 12 -15.10 -17.09 15.70
CA PRO A 12 -14.07 -16.39 14.97
C PRO A 12 -14.66 -15.05 14.50
N LEU A 13 -14.13 -13.96 15.05
CA LEU A 13 -14.22 -12.63 14.47
C LEU A 13 -13.50 -12.65 13.12
N VAL A 14 -14.21 -13.05 12.07
CA VAL A 14 -13.82 -12.80 10.69
C VAL A 14 -14.14 -11.33 10.42
N ASN A 15 -13.21 -10.44 10.71
CA ASN A 15 -13.21 -9.11 10.12
C ASN A 15 -12.84 -9.25 8.63
N ALA A 16 -13.83 -9.67 7.84
CA ALA A 16 -13.78 -9.59 6.39
C ALA A 16 -13.90 -8.11 6.01
N LEU A 17 -12.78 -7.48 5.65
CA LEU A 17 -12.78 -6.38 4.71
C LEU A 17 -13.10 -6.98 3.33
N SER A 18 -14.37 -7.34 3.12
CA SER A 18 -14.88 -7.76 1.82
C SER A 18 -15.08 -6.52 0.95
N TRP A 19 -14.36 -6.43 -0.16
CA TRP A 19 -14.74 -5.52 -1.24
C TRP A 19 -15.94 -6.14 -1.97
N PRO A 20 -17.09 -5.45 -2.11
CA PRO A 20 -18.20 -5.97 -2.88
C PRO A 20 -17.87 -5.93 -4.38
N ARG A 21 -17.72 -7.11 -5.00
CA ARG A 21 -17.89 -7.29 -6.44
C ARG A 21 -19.39 -7.19 -6.74
N ASN A 22 -19.92 -5.98 -6.92
CA ASN A 22 -21.18 -5.72 -7.63
C ASN A 22 -21.23 -4.23 -8.02
N LEU A 23 -20.69 -3.90 -9.19
CA LEU A 23 -20.94 -2.63 -9.86
C LEU A 23 -22.27 -2.74 -10.62
N VAL A 24 -23.35 -2.34 -9.97
CA VAL A 24 -24.56 -1.87 -10.65
C VAL A 24 -24.31 -0.43 -11.08
N PRO A 25 -24.65 -0.01 -12.32
CA PRO A 25 -24.48 1.36 -12.76
C PRO A 25 -25.59 2.24 -12.16
N GLY A 26 -25.38 2.64 -10.90
CA GLY A 26 -26.22 3.60 -10.20
C GLY A 26 -25.44 4.88 -9.94
N LYS A 27 -25.90 5.99 -10.55
CA LYS A 27 -25.49 7.37 -10.25
C LYS A 27 -25.28 7.56 -8.75
N ASN A 28 -24.02 7.78 -8.37
CA ASN A 28 -23.51 8.42 -7.14
C ASN A 28 -22.13 7.80 -6.84
N THR A 29 -21.15 8.13 -7.67
CA THR A 29 -19.74 7.88 -7.39
C THR A 29 -19.32 8.70 -6.17
N PRO A 30 -18.72 8.09 -5.14
CA PRO A 30 -17.88 8.83 -4.21
C PRO A 30 -16.74 9.42 -5.03
N GLN A 31 -16.54 10.74 -4.92
CA GLN A 31 -15.38 11.39 -5.52
C GLN A 31 -14.12 10.74 -4.96
N VAL A 32 -13.51 9.87 -5.77
CA VAL A 32 -12.07 9.68 -5.75
C VAL A 32 -11.51 11.05 -6.08
N THR A 33 -10.92 11.70 -5.08
CA THR A 33 -10.17 12.93 -5.28
C THR A 33 -9.07 12.60 -6.28
N GLU A 34 -9.26 13.09 -7.50
CA GLU A 34 -8.27 13.12 -8.58
C GLU A 34 -6.89 13.48 -8.00
N PRO A 35 -5.86 12.64 -8.20
CA PRO A 35 -4.51 13.05 -7.88
C PRO A 35 -4.08 14.09 -8.92
N PHE A 36 -4.22 15.36 -8.58
CA PHE A 36 -3.52 16.50 -9.19
C PHE A 36 -3.27 16.37 -10.72
N ALA A 37 -4.33 16.29 -11.51
CA ALA A 37 -4.24 16.73 -12.90
C ALA A 37 -4.26 18.26 -12.90
N GLY A 38 -3.13 18.88 -12.50
CA GLY A 38 -2.89 20.26 -12.85
C GLY A 38 -2.93 20.38 -14.36
N ASP A 39 -3.54 21.45 -14.87
CA ASP A 39 -3.53 21.72 -16.30
C ASP A 39 -2.09 21.60 -16.85
N PRO A 40 -1.89 20.96 -18.02
CA PRO A 40 -0.58 20.84 -18.61
C PRO A 40 0.01 22.26 -18.74
N PRO A 41 1.27 22.47 -18.32
CA PRO A 41 1.87 23.80 -18.34
C PRO A 41 1.79 24.35 -19.76
N PRO A 42 1.43 25.64 -19.92
CA PRO A 42 1.32 26.23 -21.24
C PRO A 42 2.66 26.07 -21.99
N PRO A 43 2.62 25.91 -23.32
CA PRO A 43 3.83 25.67 -24.12
C PRO A 43 4.90 26.76 -23.96
N GLU A 44 4.49 27.98 -23.59
CA GLU A 44 5.39 29.10 -23.24
C GLU A 44 6.20 28.84 -21.98
N GLU A 45 5.60 28.22 -20.95
CA GLU A 45 6.30 27.84 -19.72
C GLU A 45 7.33 26.74 -20.00
N ILE A 46 6.97 25.75 -20.83
CA ILE A 46 7.88 24.68 -21.26
C ILE A 46 9.08 25.26 -22.02
N ALA A 47 8.84 26.19 -22.94
CA ALA A 47 9.90 26.87 -23.67
C ALA A 47 10.83 27.67 -22.74
N ALA A 48 10.27 28.39 -21.77
CA ALA A 48 11.04 29.14 -20.77
C ALA A 48 11.92 28.22 -19.90
N ILE A 49 11.41 27.05 -19.50
CA ILE A 49 12.17 26.04 -18.74
C ILE A 49 13.34 25.51 -19.56
N LEU A 50 13.09 25.13 -20.82
CA LEU A 50 14.14 24.62 -21.70
C LEU A 50 15.22 25.67 -21.98
N GLN A 51 14.82 26.91 -22.29
CA GLN A 51 15.75 28.01 -22.52
C GLN A 51 16.57 28.35 -21.27
N GLY A 52 15.96 28.27 -20.10
CA GLY A 52 16.64 28.45 -18.82
C GLY A 52 17.66 27.33 -18.52
N SER A 53 17.35 26.08 -18.87
CA SER A 53 18.28 24.95 -18.73
C SER A 53 19.51 25.11 -19.64
N GLU A 54 19.33 25.56 -20.87
CA GLU A 54 20.45 25.82 -21.78
C GLU A 54 21.32 26.99 -21.29
N SER A 55 20.69 28.03 -20.75
CA SER A 55 21.40 29.17 -20.17
C SER A 55 22.25 28.73 -18.96
N LEU A 56 21.70 27.84 -18.14
CA LEU A 56 22.39 27.20 -17.03
C LEU A 56 23.64 26.41 -17.49
N ASP A 57 23.51 25.58 -18.51
CA ASP A 57 24.65 24.81 -19.04
C ASP A 57 25.77 25.72 -19.53
N ARG A 58 25.43 26.85 -20.16
CA ARG A 58 26.41 27.87 -20.56
C ARG A 58 27.17 28.44 -19.37
N TYR A 59 26.52 28.68 -18.22
CA TYR A 59 27.21 29.15 -17.01
C TYR A 59 28.07 28.06 -16.36
N SER A 60 27.67 26.80 -16.43
CA SER A 60 28.47 25.68 -15.93
C SER A 60 29.76 25.51 -16.76
N ALA A 61 29.70 25.82 -18.05
CA ALA A 61 30.84 25.77 -18.99
C ALA A 61 31.79 26.99 -18.90
N LYS A 62 31.38 28.09 -18.27
CA LYS A 62 32.20 29.32 -18.12
C LYS A 62 33.32 29.16 -17.06
N PRO A 63 34.36 30.03 -17.09
CA PRO A 63 35.48 30.01 -16.13
C PRO A 63 35.03 30.26 -14.68
N ASP A 64 35.91 29.95 -13.72
CA ASP A 64 35.59 29.80 -12.29
C ASP A 64 34.87 30.99 -11.63
N CYS A 65 35.04 32.22 -12.13
CA CYS A 65 34.29 33.38 -11.63
C CYS A 65 32.78 33.23 -11.88
N PHE A 66 32.39 32.98 -13.14
CA PHE A 66 30.98 32.82 -13.52
C PHE A 66 30.37 31.58 -12.88
N ARG A 67 31.13 30.49 -12.76
CA ARG A 67 30.64 29.28 -12.08
C ARG A 67 30.30 29.54 -10.61
N ARG A 68 31.16 30.28 -9.89
CA ARG A 68 30.91 30.68 -8.50
C ARG A 68 29.76 31.67 -8.38
N ALA A 69 29.66 32.65 -9.30
CA ALA A 69 28.54 33.58 -9.37
C ALA A 69 27.21 32.84 -9.55
N ALA A 70 27.15 31.94 -10.54
CA ALA A 70 25.98 31.13 -10.84
C ALA A 70 25.61 30.19 -9.69
N ALA A 71 26.60 29.58 -9.01
CA ALA A 71 26.34 28.76 -7.82
C ALA A 71 25.73 29.58 -6.67
N SER A 72 26.20 30.81 -6.44
CA SER A 72 25.62 31.71 -5.44
C SER A 72 24.18 32.12 -5.80
N ILE A 73 23.91 32.37 -7.09
CA ILE A 73 22.56 32.67 -7.58
C ILE A 73 21.64 31.48 -7.31
N ARG A 74 22.06 30.26 -7.68
CA ARG A 74 21.30 29.02 -7.43
C ARG A 74 20.94 28.84 -5.96
N ALA A 75 21.90 29.03 -5.06
CA ALA A 75 21.69 28.84 -3.63
C ALA A 75 20.69 29.83 -3.02
N ASN A 76 20.59 31.03 -3.59
CA ASN A 76 19.83 32.13 -3.01
C ASN A 76 18.60 32.53 -3.84
N CYS A 77 18.13 31.70 -4.78
CA CYS A 77 17.09 32.10 -5.73
C CYS A 77 15.78 32.60 -5.08
N ALA A 78 15.37 32.03 -3.95
CA ALA A 78 14.21 32.51 -3.20
C ALA A 78 14.38 33.94 -2.65
N GLU A 79 15.61 34.31 -2.26
CA GLU A 79 15.92 35.67 -1.82
C GLU A 79 16.02 36.62 -3.01
N LEU A 80 16.58 36.18 -4.14
CA LEU A 80 16.70 36.99 -5.35
C LEU A 80 15.34 37.32 -5.97
N GLU A 81 14.32 36.46 -5.87
CA GLU A 81 12.99 36.80 -6.37
C GLU A 81 12.32 37.91 -5.53
N SER A 82 12.53 37.87 -4.21
CA SER A 82 11.87 38.76 -3.25
C SER A 82 12.62 40.06 -2.98
N ARG A 83 13.93 40.09 -3.20
CA ARG A 83 14.82 41.18 -2.79
C ARG A 83 15.61 41.77 -3.95
N GLU A 84 15.31 43.02 -4.29
CA GLU A 84 15.99 43.74 -5.37
C GLU A 84 17.49 43.92 -5.09
N ASP A 85 17.90 44.13 -3.84
CA ASP A 85 19.30 44.29 -3.46
C ASP A 85 20.14 43.05 -3.74
N GLU A 86 19.57 41.86 -3.53
CA GLU A 86 20.24 40.58 -3.85
C GLU A 86 20.35 40.37 -5.37
N ARG A 87 19.34 40.78 -6.13
CA ARG A 87 19.39 40.76 -7.61
C ARG A 87 20.47 41.68 -8.14
N VAL A 88 20.54 42.90 -7.63
CA VAL A 88 21.56 43.88 -8.00
C VAL A 88 22.94 43.31 -7.68
N ARG A 89 23.13 42.73 -6.49
CA ARG A 89 24.39 42.09 -6.09
C ARG A 89 24.79 40.97 -7.05
N ALA A 90 23.88 40.07 -7.38
CA ALA A 90 24.13 38.98 -8.31
C ALA A 90 24.51 39.48 -9.72
N ALA A 91 23.77 40.47 -10.23
CA ALA A 91 24.05 41.08 -11.53
C ALA A 91 25.42 41.79 -11.54
N LEU A 92 25.77 42.49 -10.45
CA LEU A 92 27.09 43.10 -10.29
C LEU A 92 28.19 42.03 -10.30
N SER A 93 28.05 40.93 -9.56
CA SER A 93 29.06 39.87 -9.54
C SER A 93 29.27 39.24 -10.93
N LEU A 94 28.21 38.99 -11.70
CA LEU A 94 28.32 38.49 -13.07
C LEU A 94 28.98 39.50 -14.01
N THR A 95 28.64 40.79 -13.87
CA THR A 95 29.25 41.88 -14.64
C THR A 95 30.74 41.99 -14.36
N LEU A 96 31.14 41.89 -13.09
CA LEU A 96 32.55 41.94 -12.70
C LEU A 96 33.33 40.73 -13.20
N CYS A 97 32.70 39.56 -13.25
CA CYS A 97 33.30 38.40 -13.92
C CYS A 97 33.55 38.68 -15.40
N GLU A 98 32.62 39.33 -16.10
CA GLU A 98 32.77 39.69 -17.51
C GLU A 98 33.86 40.74 -17.72
N ILE A 99 33.89 41.81 -16.92
CA ILE A 99 34.93 42.84 -16.99
C ILE A 99 36.31 42.22 -16.75
N ALA A 100 36.42 41.30 -15.78
CA ALA A 100 37.68 40.61 -15.49
C ALA A 100 38.17 39.70 -16.63
N THR A 101 37.31 39.32 -17.58
CA THR A 101 37.75 38.58 -18.78
C THR A 101 38.42 39.49 -19.82
N ALA A 102 38.25 40.80 -19.74
CA ALA A 102 38.84 41.74 -20.69
C ALA A 102 40.21 42.22 -20.20
N GLU A 103 41.26 41.93 -20.97
CA GLU A 103 42.68 42.12 -20.59
C GLU A 103 43.07 43.57 -20.26
N HIS A 104 42.30 44.56 -20.72
CA HIS A 104 42.62 45.99 -20.56
C HIS A 104 41.62 46.78 -19.72
N TYR A 105 40.65 46.13 -19.09
CA TYR A 105 39.65 46.80 -18.26
C TYR A 105 39.74 46.34 -16.82
N SER A 106 39.94 47.30 -15.91
CA SER A 106 39.79 47.08 -14.49
C SER A 106 38.39 47.47 -14.03
N PRO A 107 37.79 46.72 -13.10
CA PRO A 107 36.51 47.12 -12.52
C PRO A 107 36.64 48.42 -11.71
N PRO A 108 35.57 49.25 -11.65
CA PRO A 108 35.57 50.44 -10.80
C PRO A 108 35.84 50.10 -9.34
N MET A 109 36.56 50.97 -8.63
CA MET A 109 36.92 50.75 -7.21
C MET A 109 35.69 50.64 -6.31
N GLU A 110 34.61 51.33 -6.69
CA GLU A 110 33.30 51.28 -6.03
C GLU A 110 32.67 49.89 -6.07
N CYS A 111 33.12 49.02 -6.97
CA CYS A 111 32.59 47.68 -7.20
C CYS A 111 33.39 46.55 -6.54
N ILE A 112 34.53 46.84 -5.91
CA ILE A 112 35.39 45.85 -5.23
C ILE A 112 34.60 44.97 -4.23
N PRO A 113 33.66 45.49 -3.41
CA PRO A 113 32.90 44.66 -2.47
C PRO A 113 32.05 43.56 -3.11
N PHE A 114 31.79 43.64 -4.41
CA PHE A 114 30.94 42.70 -5.16
C PHE A 114 31.76 41.65 -5.94
N GLN A 115 33.10 41.71 -5.85
CA GLN A 115 34.00 40.77 -6.52
C GLN A 115 34.12 39.45 -5.75
N LEU A 116 34.01 38.32 -6.46
CA LEU A 116 34.00 36.98 -5.86
C LEU A 116 35.40 36.57 -5.37
N GLY A 117 35.56 36.44 -4.05
CA GLY A 117 36.85 36.15 -3.39
C GLY A 117 37.49 37.37 -2.72
N TYR A 118 36.78 38.50 -2.63
CA TYR A 118 37.19 39.61 -1.79
C TYR A 118 36.93 39.27 -0.31
N ASP A 119 37.96 38.79 0.40
CA ASP A 119 37.94 38.51 1.85
C ASP A 119 38.13 39.78 2.69
N GLY A 120 37.62 40.92 2.22
CA GLY A 120 37.76 42.21 2.86
C GLY A 120 37.04 42.26 4.21
N GLY A 121 37.78 41.90 5.26
CA GLY A 121 37.57 42.28 6.66
C GLY A 121 36.15 42.08 7.19
N ARG A 122 35.94 40.95 7.88
CA ARG A 122 34.85 40.65 8.84
C ARG A 122 34.11 41.90 9.37
N SER A 123 33.14 42.36 8.60
CA SER A 123 32.09 43.30 8.96
C SER A 123 31.22 43.31 7.72
N ARG A 124 30.26 42.39 7.62
CA ARG A 124 29.17 42.49 6.64
C ARG A 124 28.42 43.76 7.02
N PRO A 125 28.70 44.93 6.41
CA PRO A 125 28.00 46.13 6.81
C PRO A 125 26.57 45.95 6.32
N GLU A 126 25.62 46.42 7.12
CA GLU A 126 24.24 46.63 6.70
C GLU A 126 24.18 47.04 5.23
N VAL A 127 23.47 46.25 4.43
CA VAL A 127 22.98 46.57 3.08
C VAL A 127 23.88 47.58 2.35
N LEU A 128 25.08 47.15 1.93
CA LEU A 128 25.87 47.94 0.98
C LEU A 128 25.03 48.06 -0.30
N SER A 129 24.36 49.21 -0.44
CA SER A 129 23.59 49.54 -1.63
C SER A 129 24.54 49.54 -2.81
N GLY A 130 24.28 48.66 -3.79
CA GLY A 130 25.05 48.58 -5.03
C GLY A 130 25.02 49.87 -5.86
N SER A 131 24.24 50.88 -5.45
CA SER A 131 24.03 52.14 -6.17
C SER A 131 25.32 52.82 -6.61
N LYS A 132 26.35 52.91 -5.75
CA LYS A 132 27.63 53.54 -6.10
C LYS A 132 28.39 52.77 -7.18
N CYS A 133 28.37 51.44 -7.11
CA CYS A 133 28.97 50.60 -8.14
C CYS A 133 28.17 50.69 -9.45
N VAL A 134 26.84 50.65 -9.37
CA VAL A 134 25.95 50.80 -10.54
C VAL A 134 26.16 52.16 -11.21
N GLU A 135 26.27 53.24 -10.43
CA GLU A 135 26.59 54.58 -10.93
C GLU A 135 27.96 54.59 -11.63
N ALA A 136 28.98 53.96 -11.05
CA ALA A 136 30.29 53.86 -11.67
C ALA A 136 30.27 53.04 -12.98
N LEU A 137 29.53 51.93 -13.02
CA LEU A 137 29.33 51.14 -14.25
C LEU A 137 28.59 51.94 -15.32
N SER A 138 27.65 52.81 -14.95
CA SER A 138 26.90 53.63 -15.90
C SER A 138 27.76 54.62 -16.71
N ARG A 139 28.98 54.92 -16.23
CA ARG A 139 29.96 55.76 -16.94
C ARG A 139 30.51 55.11 -18.22
N SER A 140 30.34 53.79 -18.39
CA SER A 140 30.72 53.05 -19.59
C SER A 140 29.51 52.35 -20.19
N ALA A 141 29.18 52.66 -21.45
CA ALA A 141 28.06 52.03 -22.15
C ALA A 141 28.20 50.51 -22.24
N GLN A 142 29.43 50.00 -22.37
CA GLN A 142 29.70 48.56 -22.40
C GLN A 142 29.38 47.91 -21.04
N HIS A 143 29.91 48.46 -19.95
CA HIS A 143 29.68 47.95 -18.60
C HIS A 143 28.20 48.02 -18.20
N TRP A 144 27.52 49.11 -18.57
CA TRP A 144 26.09 49.28 -18.35
C TRP A 144 25.26 48.23 -19.10
N SER A 145 25.64 47.93 -20.34
CA SER A 145 24.96 46.91 -21.15
C SER A 145 25.08 45.53 -20.52
N SER A 146 26.28 45.14 -20.08
CA SER A 146 26.49 43.86 -19.38
C SER A 146 25.69 43.79 -18.06
N TYR A 147 25.75 44.84 -17.23
CA TYR A 147 24.99 44.90 -15.98
C TYR A 147 23.47 44.81 -16.18
N SER A 148 22.92 45.64 -17.06
CA SER A 148 21.48 45.66 -17.32
C SER A 148 20.99 44.37 -17.98
N GLY A 149 21.84 43.69 -18.75
CA GLY A 149 21.61 42.33 -19.24
C GLY A 149 21.48 41.33 -18.09
N TYR A 150 22.49 41.22 -17.24
CA TYR A 150 22.45 40.28 -16.10
C TYR A 150 21.34 40.58 -15.11
N LEU A 151 20.98 41.84 -14.89
CA LEU A 151 19.87 42.22 -13.99
C LEU A 151 18.51 41.67 -14.45
N ARG A 152 18.33 41.54 -15.77
CA ARG A 152 17.14 40.93 -16.39
C ARG A 152 17.23 39.41 -16.48
N GLU A 153 18.44 38.89 -16.68
CA GLU A 153 18.70 37.46 -16.84
C GLU A 153 18.63 36.71 -15.50
N VAL A 154 19.12 37.31 -14.41
CA VAL A 154 19.18 36.66 -13.08
C VAL A 154 17.82 36.12 -12.60
N PRO A 155 16.70 36.87 -12.67
CA PRO A 155 15.38 36.33 -12.34
C PRO A 155 14.95 35.16 -13.24
N GLN A 156 15.26 35.24 -14.55
CA GLN A 156 14.92 34.17 -15.50
C GLN A 156 15.70 32.89 -15.21
N LEU A 157 16.98 33.03 -14.87
CA LEU A 157 17.82 31.93 -14.41
C LEU A 157 17.24 31.30 -13.15
N CYS A 158 16.84 32.10 -12.15
CA CYS A 158 16.28 31.57 -10.92
C CYS A 158 14.95 30.84 -11.11
N PHE A 159 14.05 31.40 -11.91
CA PHE A 159 12.81 30.74 -12.29
C PHE A 159 13.08 29.37 -12.92
N ALA A 160 14.02 29.31 -13.86
CA ALA A 160 14.41 28.06 -14.51
C ALA A 160 15.03 27.05 -13.53
N PHE A 161 15.91 27.50 -12.63
CA PHE A 161 16.55 26.64 -11.62
C PHE A 161 15.54 26.01 -10.68
N GLN A 162 14.65 26.82 -10.12
CA GLN A 162 13.63 26.35 -9.20
C GLN A 162 12.73 25.34 -9.88
N ARG A 163 12.25 25.66 -11.09
CA ARG A 163 11.37 24.79 -11.84
C ARG A 163 12.02 23.47 -12.23
N TRP A 164 13.29 23.49 -12.60
CA TRP A 164 14.04 22.27 -12.93
C TRP A 164 14.25 21.39 -11.69
N ASN A 165 14.59 21.99 -10.54
CA ASN A 165 14.70 21.28 -9.27
C ASN A 165 13.36 20.67 -8.82
N ASP A 166 12.25 21.39 -9.01
CA ASP A 166 10.92 20.90 -8.70
C ASP A 166 10.54 19.69 -9.58
N ILE A 167 10.88 19.75 -10.87
CA ILE A 167 10.66 18.63 -11.80
C ILE A 167 11.42 17.39 -11.36
N ASP A 168 12.70 17.52 -10.99
CA ASP A 168 13.50 16.38 -10.58
C ASP A 168 13.05 15.82 -9.22
N THR A 169 12.66 16.69 -8.28
CA THR A 169 12.05 16.29 -7.01
C THR A 169 10.75 15.52 -7.24
N ALA A 170 9.90 15.99 -8.15
CA ALA A 170 8.64 15.32 -8.51
C ALA A 170 8.90 13.94 -9.14
N LYS A 171 9.87 13.82 -10.06
CA LYS A 171 10.27 12.53 -10.64
C LYS A 171 10.74 11.55 -9.57
N GLU A 172 11.58 11.99 -8.65
CA GLU A 172 12.08 11.14 -7.56
C GLU A 172 10.93 10.67 -6.66
N LEU A 173 10.04 11.58 -6.27
CA LEU A 173 8.86 11.27 -5.46
C LEU A 173 7.96 10.25 -6.16
N HIS A 174 7.72 10.41 -7.47
CA HIS A 174 6.93 9.48 -8.25
C HIS A 174 7.58 8.10 -8.35
N GLN A 175 8.90 8.03 -8.54
CA GLN A 175 9.61 6.75 -8.54
C GLN A 175 9.50 6.05 -7.18
N ASN A 176 9.68 6.79 -6.09
CA ASN A 176 9.57 6.24 -4.73
C ASN A 176 8.15 5.77 -4.41
N THR A 177 7.14 6.55 -4.78
CA THR A 177 5.73 6.17 -4.62
C THR A 177 5.39 4.93 -5.44
N THR A 178 5.85 4.86 -6.69
CA THR A 178 5.63 3.71 -7.57
C THR A 178 6.25 2.44 -6.99
N ARG A 179 7.48 2.53 -6.44
CA ARG A 179 8.12 1.40 -5.76
C ARG A 179 7.32 0.93 -4.56
N GLN A 180 6.84 1.85 -3.72
CA GLN A 180 6.02 1.52 -2.55
C GLN A 180 4.70 0.86 -2.95
N SER A 181 4.02 1.39 -3.96
CA SER A 181 2.79 0.79 -4.51
C SER A 181 3.03 -0.64 -5.01
N LEU A 182 4.15 -0.89 -5.71
CA LEU A 182 4.49 -2.23 -6.17
C LEU A 182 4.74 -3.19 -4.99
N THR A 183 5.46 -2.75 -3.96
CA THR A 183 5.66 -3.55 -2.74
C THR A 183 4.34 -3.91 -2.06
N LEU A 184 3.42 -2.96 -1.96
CA LEU A 184 2.10 -3.20 -1.38
C LEU A 184 1.31 -4.20 -2.22
N LEU A 185 1.28 -4.06 -3.54
CA LEU A 185 0.58 -4.97 -4.44
C LEU A 185 1.12 -6.40 -4.34
N ASN A 186 2.45 -6.56 -4.27
CA ASN A 186 3.06 -7.87 -4.06
C ASN A 186 2.63 -8.49 -2.73
N HIS A 187 2.63 -7.70 -1.64
CA HIS A 187 2.19 -8.19 -0.34
C HIS A 187 0.71 -8.60 -0.34
N LEU A 188 -0.16 -7.83 -1.00
CA LEU A 188 -1.58 -8.18 -1.14
C LEU A 188 -1.76 -9.46 -1.96
N THR A 189 -1.00 -9.60 -3.05
CA THR A 189 -1.02 -10.80 -3.92
C THR A 189 -0.57 -12.05 -3.14
N ASP A 190 0.47 -11.93 -2.32
CA ASP A 190 0.95 -13.05 -1.50
C ASP A 190 -0.07 -13.44 -0.42
N ARG A 191 -0.75 -12.46 0.17
CA ARG A 191 -1.86 -12.72 1.10
C ARG A 191 -3.04 -13.41 0.41
N GLU A 192 -3.37 -13.02 -0.81
CA GLU A 192 -4.45 -13.64 -1.59
C GLU A 192 -4.15 -15.12 -1.84
N LYS A 193 -2.93 -15.46 -2.28
CA LYS A 193 -2.49 -16.85 -2.46
C LYS A 193 -2.61 -17.68 -1.18
N LEU A 194 -2.20 -17.12 -0.02
CA LEU A 194 -2.33 -17.81 1.26
C LEU A 194 -3.80 -18.07 1.62
N VAL A 195 -4.69 -17.12 1.35
CA VAL A 195 -6.13 -17.30 1.58
C VAL A 195 -6.69 -18.38 0.65
N ASP A 196 -6.31 -18.39 -0.63
CA ASP A 196 -6.73 -19.41 -1.58
C ASP A 196 -6.27 -20.82 -1.15
N GLU A 197 -5.04 -20.97 -0.68
CA GLU A 197 -4.52 -22.23 -0.15
C GLU A 197 -5.32 -22.71 1.08
N LEU A 198 -5.65 -21.80 2.00
CA LEU A 198 -6.46 -22.11 3.18
C LEU A 198 -7.88 -22.52 2.81
N LEU A 199 -8.51 -21.82 1.87
CA LEU A 199 -9.85 -22.14 1.37
C LEU A 199 -9.86 -23.51 0.70
N ASN A 200 -8.88 -23.81 -0.15
CA ASN A 200 -8.73 -25.10 -0.79
C ASN A 200 -8.56 -26.23 0.24
N ARG A 201 -7.69 -26.02 1.25
CA ARG A 201 -7.51 -26.98 2.34
C ARG A 201 -8.80 -27.21 3.13
N SER A 202 -9.57 -26.15 3.39
CA SER A 202 -10.86 -26.26 4.07
C SER A 202 -11.88 -27.05 3.24
N SER A 203 -11.91 -26.86 1.92
CA SER A 203 -12.78 -27.62 1.01
C SER A 203 -12.49 -29.12 1.10
N VAL A 204 -11.20 -29.50 0.99
CA VAL A 204 -10.77 -30.90 1.10
C VAL A 204 -11.15 -31.51 2.45
N ILE A 205 -10.98 -30.75 3.56
CA ILE A 205 -11.40 -31.22 4.89
C ILE A 205 -12.91 -31.43 4.95
N SER A 206 -13.69 -30.52 4.37
CA SER A 206 -15.15 -30.63 4.33
C SER A 206 -15.60 -31.87 3.54
N GLU A 207 -14.99 -32.13 2.40
CA GLU A 207 -15.27 -33.33 1.58
C GLU A 207 -14.91 -34.62 2.32
N ASN A 208 -13.76 -34.66 2.98
CA ASN A 208 -13.36 -35.81 3.79
C ASN A 208 -14.33 -36.03 4.96
N MET A 209 -14.76 -34.95 5.64
CA MET A 209 -15.72 -35.04 6.74
C MET A 209 -17.07 -35.59 6.25
N GLN A 210 -17.52 -35.16 5.08
CA GLN A 210 -18.76 -35.68 4.47
C GLN A 210 -18.64 -37.17 4.16
N THR A 211 -17.50 -37.61 3.63
CA THR A 211 -17.22 -39.03 3.39
C THR A 211 -17.22 -39.85 4.69
N ILE A 212 -16.61 -39.35 5.76
CA ILE A 212 -16.61 -40.01 7.07
C ILE A 212 -18.03 -40.12 7.63
N LEU A 213 -18.84 -39.08 7.49
CA LEU A 213 -20.24 -39.10 7.93
C LEU A 213 -21.06 -40.15 7.15
N GLU A 214 -20.85 -40.30 5.85
CA GLU A 214 -21.50 -41.34 5.04
C GLU A 214 -21.06 -42.76 5.46
N GLN A 215 -19.77 -42.96 5.76
CA GLN A 215 -19.27 -44.23 6.28
C GLN A 215 -19.83 -44.55 7.67
N LEU A 216 -19.95 -43.55 8.55
CA LEU A 216 -20.57 -43.71 9.86
C LEU A 216 -22.06 -44.05 9.74
N TRP A 217 -22.78 -43.40 8.82
CA TRP A 217 -24.20 -43.67 8.62
C TRP A 217 -24.45 -45.09 8.08
N SER A 218 -23.65 -45.52 7.09
CA SER A 218 -23.73 -46.88 6.54
C SER A 218 -23.37 -47.95 7.59
N SER A 219 -22.31 -47.76 8.37
CA SER A 219 -21.95 -48.70 9.45
C SER A 219 -22.98 -48.76 10.57
N ALA A 220 -23.57 -47.62 10.97
CA ALA A 220 -24.67 -47.59 11.93
C ALA A 220 -25.88 -48.39 11.43
N SER A 221 -26.28 -48.21 10.16
CA SER A 221 -27.38 -48.99 9.57
C SER A 221 -27.09 -50.49 9.51
N ALA A 222 -25.85 -50.88 9.24
CA ALA A 222 -25.43 -52.28 9.25
C ALA A 222 -25.46 -52.89 10.67
N ALA A 223 -25.08 -52.11 11.69
CA ALA A 223 -25.16 -52.51 13.09
C ALA A 223 -26.61 -52.68 13.55
N ASP A 224 -27.52 -51.77 13.17
CA ASP A 224 -28.95 -51.89 13.45
C ASP A 224 -29.53 -53.15 12.81
N MET A 225 -29.22 -53.42 11.54
CA MET A 225 -29.63 -54.66 10.86
C MET A 225 -29.11 -55.93 11.55
N ALA A 226 -27.84 -55.94 11.96
CA ALA A 226 -27.25 -57.08 12.67
C ALA A 226 -27.92 -57.29 14.04
N SER A 227 -28.21 -56.21 14.76
CA SER A 227 -28.93 -56.25 16.02
C SER A 227 -30.35 -56.81 15.84
N ASP A 228 -31.10 -56.34 14.85
CA ASP A 228 -32.44 -56.83 14.55
C ASP A 228 -32.45 -58.32 14.18
N SER A 229 -31.45 -58.78 13.42
CA SER A 229 -31.27 -60.21 13.13
C SER A 229 -31.05 -61.04 14.39
N LEU A 230 -30.15 -60.58 15.28
CA LEU A 230 -29.88 -61.26 16.56
C LEU A 230 -31.11 -61.28 17.46
N PHE A 231 -31.87 -60.18 17.54
CA PHE A 231 -33.13 -60.15 18.28
C PHE A 231 -34.18 -61.07 17.66
N GLY A 232 -34.21 -61.19 16.33
CA GLY A 232 -35.05 -62.14 15.62
C GLY A 232 -34.73 -63.60 15.98
N GLU A 233 -33.46 -63.98 15.94
CA GLU A 233 -33.00 -65.31 16.36
C GLU A 233 -33.31 -65.59 17.83
N LEU A 234 -33.01 -64.65 18.72
CA LEU A 234 -33.30 -64.78 20.15
C LEU A 234 -34.80 -64.99 20.39
N ARG A 235 -35.65 -64.25 19.66
CA ARG A 235 -37.10 -64.37 19.77
C ARG A 235 -37.61 -65.73 19.29
N LEU A 236 -36.99 -66.28 18.25
CA LEU A 236 -37.25 -67.64 17.76
C LEU A 236 -36.93 -68.68 18.83
N VAL A 237 -35.73 -68.62 19.43
CA VAL A 237 -35.31 -69.52 20.52
C VAL A 237 -36.24 -69.43 21.72
N ILE A 238 -36.62 -68.22 22.14
CA ILE A 238 -37.58 -68.02 23.24
C ILE A 238 -38.93 -68.65 22.90
N SER A 239 -39.40 -68.53 21.65
CA SER A 239 -40.66 -69.12 21.20
C SER A 239 -40.62 -70.64 21.21
N GLU A 240 -39.52 -71.25 20.73
CA GLU A 240 -39.33 -72.71 20.81
C GLU A 240 -39.31 -73.20 22.26
N MET A 241 -38.57 -72.50 23.12
CA MET A 241 -38.46 -72.82 24.53
C MET A 241 -39.83 -72.71 25.24
N LYS A 242 -40.62 -71.70 24.89
CA LYS A 242 -42.01 -71.56 25.36
C LYS A 242 -42.88 -72.73 24.92
N HIS A 243 -42.84 -73.11 23.63
CA HIS A 243 -43.63 -74.23 23.12
C HIS A 243 -43.22 -75.57 23.74
N ALA A 244 -41.92 -75.81 23.94
CA ALA A 244 -41.43 -77.00 24.62
C ALA A 244 -41.93 -77.05 26.08
N PHE A 245 -41.93 -75.92 26.78
CA PHE A 245 -42.43 -75.82 28.15
C PHE A 245 -43.95 -76.05 28.25
N GLU A 246 -44.74 -75.44 27.34
CA GLU A 246 -46.18 -75.68 27.24
C GLU A 246 -46.49 -77.14 26.92
N GLY A 247 -45.71 -77.76 26.02
CA GLY A 247 -45.80 -79.18 25.70
C GLY A 247 -45.59 -80.06 26.94
N SER A 248 -44.52 -79.80 27.71
CA SER A 248 -44.24 -80.50 28.97
C SER A 248 -45.35 -80.32 30.01
N ILE A 249 -45.90 -79.11 30.17
CA ILE A 249 -47.03 -78.86 31.07
C ILE A 249 -48.26 -79.66 30.65
N ASN A 250 -48.58 -79.67 29.36
CA ASN A 250 -49.74 -80.41 28.86
C ASN A 250 -49.55 -81.92 28.99
N GLY A 251 -48.32 -82.44 28.80
CA GLY A 251 -47.97 -83.83 29.08
C GLY A 251 -48.20 -84.20 30.55
N LEU A 252 -47.69 -83.39 31.48
CA LEU A 252 -47.90 -83.59 32.91
C LEU A 252 -49.39 -83.54 33.30
N LYS A 253 -50.18 -82.64 32.68
CA LYS A 253 -51.64 -82.60 32.91
C LYS A 253 -52.33 -83.87 32.43
N GLN A 254 -51.86 -84.45 31.33
CA GLN A 254 -52.45 -85.66 30.76
C GLN A 254 -52.11 -86.90 31.61
N GLU A 255 -50.86 -87.03 32.06
CA GLU A 255 -50.47 -88.07 33.03
C GLU A 255 -51.29 -87.96 34.33
N LEU A 256 -51.46 -86.74 34.85
CA LEU A 256 -52.28 -86.51 36.05
C LEU A 256 -53.75 -86.92 35.82
N LYS A 257 -54.28 -86.67 34.62
CA LYS A 257 -55.65 -87.06 34.25
C LYS A 257 -55.81 -88.57 34.15
N GLU A 258 -54.86 -89.26 33.51
CA GLU A 258 -54.86 -90.73 33.42
C GLU A 258 -54.80 -91.38 34.81
N HIS A 259 -53.94 -90.87 35.70
CA HIS A 259 -53.89 -91.35 37.08
C HIS A 259 -55.16 -91.05 37.90
N THR A 260 -55.84 -89.94 37.60
CA THR A 260 -57.13 -89.61 38.24
C THR A 260 -58.25 -90.52 37.72
N ASP A 261 -58.25 -90.85 36.43
CA ASP A 261 -59.24 -91.74 35.81
C ASP A 261 -59.05 -93.20 36.28
N GLU A 262 -57.82 -93.65 36.54
CA GLU A 262 -57.53 -94.96 37.17
C GLU A 262 -58.09 -95.08 38.61
N LEU A 263 -58.16 -93.97 39.35
CA LEU A 263 -58.76 -93.93 40.70
C LEU A 263 -60.31 -93.94 40.68
N THR A 264 -60.94 -93.77 39.52
CA THR A 264 -62.39 -93.55 39.39
C THR A 264 -63.15 -94.75 38.79
N GLN A 265 -62.50 -95.87 38.46
CA GLN A 265 -63.22 -97.06 38.00
C GLN A 265 -63.99 -97.77 39.14
N PRO A 266 -65.32 -97.96 39.03
CA PRO A 266 -66.10 -98.70 40.01
C PRO A 266 -65.82 -100.21 39.89
N ARG A 267 -65.56 -100.85 41.03
CA ARG A 267 -65.39 -102.31 41.13
C ARG A 267 -66.62 -103.03 40.57
N PRO A 268 -66.44 -104.07 39.73
CA PRO A 268 -67.54 -104.86 39.24
C PRO A 268 -68.12 -105.70 40.38
N SER A 269 -69.43 -105.58 40.56
CA SER A 269 -70.27 -106.45 41.41
C SER A 269 -70.87 -107.58 40.59
#